data_AF-A0A2T5LHF8-F1
#
_entry.id   AF-A0A2T5LHF8-F1
#
_cell.length_a   1.000
_cell.length_b   1.000
_cell.length_c   1.000
_cell.angle_alpha   90.00
_cell.angle_beta   90.00
_cell.angle_gamma   90.00
#
_symmetry.space_group_name_H-M   'P 1'
#
loop_
_entity.id
_entity.type
_entity.pdbx_description
1 polymer ?
#
loop_
_entity_poly.entity_id
_entity_poly.type
_entity_poly.pdbx_seq_one_letter_code
_entity_poly.pdbx_strand_id
1 'polypeptide(L)'
;MPAQHRSPHLAGARGAAIHLDEHELATLRQLDDTSFLAIGRLDCAVCDRLARLGLVLKDADEYWKITLAGRRVARARETSRLSS
;
A
#
# COMPACT_ATOMS: atom_id res chain seq x y z
N MET A 1 -28.49 6.04 -34.79
CA MET A 1 -27.50 5.06 -34.29
C MET A 1 -26.27 5.19 -35.18
N PRO A 2 -25.06 5.42 -34.63
CA PRO A 2 -24.40 4.44 -33.78
C PRO A 2 -23.81 4.96 -32.45
N ALA A 3 -23.88 4.05 -31.48
CA ALA A 3 -22.95 3.78 -30.38
C ALA A 3 -22.37 4.96 -29.60
N GLN A 4 -23.08 5.30 -28.53
CA GLN A 4 -22.48 5.82 -27.30
C GLN A 4 -21.45 4.80 -26.81
N HIS A 5 -20.16 5.06 -27.04
CA HIS A 5 -19.09 4.32 -26.40
C HIS A 5 -18.97 4.82 -24.95
N ARG A 6 -19.93 4.42 -24.11
CA ARG A 6 -19.76 4.46 -22.66
C ARG A 6 -18.75 3.38 -22.32
N SER A 7 -17.48 3.75 -22.20
CA SER A 7 -16.49 2.92 -21.52
C SER A 7 -16.97 2.68 -20.10
N PRO A 8 -17.21 1.43 -19.67
CA PRO A 8 -17.41 1.13 -18.25
C PRO A 8 -16.03 0.97 -17.64
N HIS A 9 -15.27 2.06 -17.47
CA HIS A 9 -14.01 1.98 -16.74
C HIS A 9 -14.30 2.06 -15.23
N LEU A 10 -14.65 0.89 -14.68
CA LEU A 10 -14.39 0.49 -13.30
C LEU A 10 -14.87 1.47 -12.21
N ALA A 11 -16.20 1.57 -12.09
CA ALA A 11 -16.78 1.64 -10.76
C ALA A 11 -16.40 0.36 -10.01
N GLY A 12 -15.51 0.44 -9.01
CA GLY A 12 -15.20 -0.77 -8.25
C GLY A 12 -14.07 -0.72 -7.23
N ALA A 13 -13.17 0.26 -7.25
CA ALA A 13 -12.35 0.53 -6.07
C ALA A 13 -13.14 1.42 -5.10
N ARG A 14 -14.39 1.03 -4.78
CA ARG A 14 -14.97 1.38 -3.49
C ARG A 14 -13.90 0.97 -2.51
N GLY A 15 -13.34 1.93 -1.77
CA GLY A 15 -12.28 1.67 -0.82
C GLY A 15 -12.73 0.51 0.05
N ALA A 16 -12.26 -0.69 -0.28
CA ALA A 16 -12.20 -1.76 0.68
C ALA A 16 -11.42 -1.10 1.80
N ALA A 17 -12.06 -0.93 2.95
CA ALA A 17 -11.35 -0.51 4.13
C ALA A 17 -10.24 -1.55 4.26
N ILE A 18 -9.03 -1.20 3.85
CA ILE A 18 -7.91 -2.12 3.91
C ILE A 18 -7.65 -2.23 5.40
N HIS A 19 -8.18 -3.31 5.98
CA HIS A 19 -7.96 -3.67 7.36
C HIS A 19 -6.55 -4.24 7.42
N LEU A 20 -5.62 -3.36 7.75
CA LEU A 20 -4.24 -3.74 8.01
C LEU A 20 -4.07 -3.97 9.51
N ASP A 21 -3.42 -5.07 9.84
CA ASP A 21 -2.99 -5.37 11.19
C ASP A 21 -1.83 -4.43 11.61
N GLU A 22 -1.55 -4.34 12.91
CA GLU A 22 -0.49 -3.44 13.41
C GLU A 22 0.88 -3.78 12.82
N HIS A 23 1.17 -5.06 12.59
CA HIS A 23 2.41 -5.51 11.96
C HIS A 23 2.52 -5.01 10.51
N GLU A 24 1.45 -5.11 9.73
CA GLU A 24 1.41 -4.68 8.34
C GLU A 24 1.56 -3.15 8.22
N LEU A 25 0.94 -2.41 9.16
CA LEU A 25 1.10 -0.96 9.27
C LEU A 25 2.53 -0.57 9.66
N ALA A 26 3.16 -1.30 10.59
CA ALA A 26 4.55 -1.08 10.96
C ALA A 26 5.48 -1.27 9.76
N THR A 27 5.27 -2.34 8.97
CA THR A 27 6.00 -2.58 7.72
C THR A 27 5.81 -1.44 6.72
N LEU A 28 4.58 -0.94 6.52
CA LEU A 28 4.35 0.21 5.63
C LEU A 28 5.02 1.48 6.12
N ARG A 29 5.00 1.75 7.43
CA ARG A 29 5.69 2.93 8.00
C ARG A 29 7.19 2.83 7.81
N GLN A 30 7.77 1.65 8.05
CA GLN A 30 9.19 1.42 7.83
C GLN A 30 9.59 1.66 6.37
N LEU A 31 8.74 1.24 5.42
CA LEU A 31 8.93 1.50 3.99
C LEU A 31 8.66 2.96 3.56
N ASP A 32 7.81 3.71 4.28
CA ASP A 32 7.58 5.16 4.04
C ASP A 32 8.74 6.02 4.59
N ASP A 33 9.23 5.68 5.79
CA ASP A 33 10.28 6.40 6.51
C ASP A 33 11.67 6.21 5.87
N THR A 34 11.91 5.04 5.29
CA THR A 34 13.18 4.73 4.61
C THR A 34 12.98 4.51 3.12
N SER A 35 13.28 5.53 2.31
CA SER A 35 13.35 5.38 0.84
C SER A 35 14.48 4.46 0.37
N PHE A 36 15.37 4.00 1.24
CA PHE A 36 16.49 3.13 0.88
C PHE A 36 16.87 2.25 2.08
N LEU A 37 17.07 0.96 1.83
CA LEU A 37 17.85 0.04 2.68
C LEU A 37 17.23 -0.35 4.02
N ALA A 38 16.00 -0.88 4.03
CA ALA A 38 15.59 -1.75 5.13
C ALA A 38 16.34 -3.10 5.02
N ILE A 39 17.64 -3.06 5.32
CA ILE A 39 18.48 -4.21 5.69
C ILE A 39 18.01 -4.79 7.05
N GLY A 40 17.05 -4.16 7.72
CA GLY A 40 16.30 -4.76 8.81
C GLY A 40 15.23 -5.69 8.26
N ARG A 41 15.30 -6.98 8.62
CA ARG A 41 14.33 -8.07 8.36
C ARG A 41 12.90 -7.54 8.14
N LEU A 42 12.57 -7.18 6.92
CA LEU A 42 11.17 -7.04 6.53
C LEU A 42 10.62 -8.45 6.45
N ASP A 43 9.47 -8.68 7.07
CA ASP A 43 8.78 -9.95 6.94
C ASP A 43 8.30 -10.10 5.49
N CYS A 44 8.93 -11.01 4.74
CA CYS A 44 8.60 -11.23 3.33
C CYS A 44 7.14 -11.64 3.14
N ALA A 45 6.55 -12.40 4.07
CA ALA A 45 5.16 -12.81 3.96
C ALA A 45 4.21 -11.63 4.12
N VAL A 46 4.55 -10.68 5.00
CA VAL A 46 3.81 -9.42 5.15
C VAL A 46 3.96 -8.55 3.89
N CYS A 47 5.18 -8.45 3.34
CA CYS A 47 5.42 -7.68 2.12
C CYS A 47 4.68 -8.27 0.91
N ASP A 48 4.66 -9.59 0.75
CA ASP A 48 3.87 -10.27 -0.28
C ASP A 48 2.38 -9.98 -0.15
N ARG A 49 1.85 -9.97 1.08
CA ARG A 49 0.46 -9.63 1.34
C ARG A 49 0.13 -8.18 0.98
N LEU A 50 0.98 -7.25 1.40
CA LEU A 50 0.87 -5.83 1.06
C LEU A 50 1.00 -5.60 -0.46
N ALA A 51 1.79 -6.42 -1.15
CA ALA A 51 1.95 -6.34 -2.60
C ALA A 51 0.68 -6.79 -3.34
N ARG A 52 0.02 -7.85 -2.86
CA ARG A 52 -1.29 -8.27 -3.37
C ARG A 52 -2.36 -7.20 -3.19
N LEU A 53 -2.23 -6.37 -2.16
CA LEU A 53 -3.09 -5.22 -1.89
C LEU A 53 -2.69 -3.97 -2.70
N GLY A 54 -1.62 -4.04 -3.48
CA GLY A 54 -1.11 -2.91 -4.27
C GLY A 54 -0.50 -1.79 -3.43
N LEU A 55 -0.11 -2.08 -2.18
CA LEU A 55 0.44 -1.09 -1.25
C LEU A 55 1.97 -1.01 -1.33
N VAL A 56 2.62 -2.11 -1.69
CA VAL A 56 4.06 -2.19 -1.94
C VAL A 56 4.33 -2.90 -3.27
N LEU A 57 5.54 -2.75 -3.80
CA LEU A 57 6.00 -3.38 -5.04
C LEU A 57 7.35 -4.06 -4.76
N LYS A 58 7.52 -5.28 -5.29
CA LYS A 58 8.84 -5.93 -5.35
C LYS A 58 9.54 -5.46 -6.62
N ASP A 59 10.72 -4.87 -6.45
CA ASP A 59 11.60 -4.45 -7.54
C ASP A 59 12.45 -5.63 -8.06
N ALA A 60 13.13 -5.45 -9.19
CA ALA A 60 13.88 -6.52 -9.86
C ALA A 60 15.05 -7.05 -9.00
N ASP A 61 15.62 -6.19 -8.17
CA ASP A 61 16.73 -6.51 -7.25
C ASP A 61 16.24 -7.06 -5.89
N GLU A 62 15.03 -7.61 -5.84
CA GLU A 62 14.37 -8.12 -4.62
C GLU A 62 14.09 -7.09 -3.51
N TYR A 63 14.26 -5.80 -3.81
CA TYR A 63 13.90 -4.72 -2.87
C TYR A 63 12.40 -4.44 -2.86
N TRP A 64 11.87 -4.12 -1.70
CA TRP A 64 10.48 -3.67 -1.53
C TRP A 64 10.39 -2.15 -1.57
N LYS A 65 9.45 -1.63 -2.36
CA LYS A 65 9.18 -0.19 -2.48
C LYS A 65 7.73 0.10 -2.09
N ILE A 66 7.50 1.14 -1.29
CA ILE A 66 6.14 1.58 -0.99
C ILE A 66 5.52 2.31 -2.18
N THR A 67 4.27 1.96 -2.50
CA THR A 67 3.50 2.63 -3.55
C THR A 67 2.87 3.93 -3.04
N LEU A 68 2.34 4.76 -3.95
CA LEU A 68 1.55 5.93 -3.55
C LEU A 68 0.31 5.55 -2.71
N ALA A 69 -0.29 4.39 -2.98
CA ALA A 69 -1.43 3.89 -2.21
C ALA A 69 -1.00 3.50 -0.79
N GLY A 70 0.12 2.77 -0.65
CA GLY A 70 0.71 2.43 0.65
C GLY A 70 1.03 3.66 1.49
N ARG A 71 1.62 4.70 0.88
CA ARG A 71 1.92 5.97 1.57
C ARG A 71 0.67 6.66 2.11
N ARG A 72 -0.41 6.70 1.32
CA ARG A 72 -1.68 7.29 1.77
C ARG A 72 -2.24 6.54 2.98
N VAL A 73 -2.17 5.21 2.97
CA VAL A 73 -2.63 4.38 4.10
C VAL A 73 -1.77 4.58 5.34
N ALA A 74 -0.43 4.60 5.19
CA ALA A 74 0.51 4.83 6.28
C ALA A 74 0.24 6.18 6.97
N ARG A 75 0.11 7.26 6.18
CA ARG A 75 -0.12 8.62 6.68
C ARG A 75 -1.51 8.81 7.29
N ALA A 76 -2.57 8.30 6.65
CA ALA A 76 -3.92 8.42 7.18
C ALA A 76 -4.04 7.83 8.60
N ARG A 77 -3.32 6.75 8.89
CA ARG A 77 -3.30 6.10 10.20
C ARG A 77 -2.35 6.77 11.21
N GLU A 78 -1.34 7.51 10.75
CA GLU A 78 -0.50 8.35 11.60
C GLU A 78 -1.28 9.58 12.11
N THR A 79 -2.05 10.23 11.24
CA THR A 79 -2.88 11.38 11.61
C THR A 79 -3.96 11.01 12.63
N SER A 80 -4.51 9.78 12.58
CA SER A 80 -5.45 9.30 13.60
C SER A 80 -4.83 9.12 14.99
N ARG A 81 -3.51 8.91 15.12
CA ARG A 81 -2.83 8.81 16.43
C ARG A 81 -2.49 10.18 17.03
N LEU A 82 -2.26 11.20 16.21
CA LEU A 82 -1.90 12.56 16.66
C LEU A 82 -3.11 13.41 17.08
N SER A 83 -4.34 12.90 16.87
CA SER A 83 -5.58 13.59 17.19
C SER A 83 -6.29 13.04 18.45
N SER A 84 -5.57 12.30 19.30
CA SER A 84 -6.03 11.81 20.60
C SER A 84 -5.41 12.58 21.75
#